data_AF-A0A212KWB4-F1
#
_entry.id   AF-A0A212KWB4-F1
#
_cell.length_a   1.000
_cell.length_b   1.000
_cell.length_c   1.000
_cell.angle_alpha   90.00
_cell.angle_beta   90.00
_cell.angle_gamma   90.00
#
_symmetry.space_group_name_H-M   'P 1'
#
loop_
_entity.id
_entity.type
_entity.pdbx_description
1 polymer ?
#
loop_
_entity_poly.entity_id
_entity_poly.type
_entity_poly.pdbx_seq_one_letter_code
_entity_poly.pdbx_strand_id
1 'polypeptide(L)'
;MEKVRISVDCTPEERKQIKLMATICDKTISEWVMQSVRSRLKRTKEHIPNAESSLALKESASGEGVQSYSCLEDLFDDLEI
;
A
#
# COMPACT_ATOMS: atom_id res chain seq x y z
N MET A 1 9.52 24.42 -10.35
CA MET A 1 8.92 24.00 -9.06
C MET A 1 9.78 24.54 -7.95
N GLU A 2 9.23 25.39 -7.08
CA GLU A 2 9.93 25.84 -5.87
C GLU A 2 10.12 24.67 -4.90
N LYS A 3 11.34 24.51 -4.39
CA LYS A 3 11.66 23.51 -3.37
C LYS A 3 11.50 24.16 -2.00
N VAL A 4 10.72 23.51 -1.13
CA VAL A 4 10.54 23.92 0.27
C VAL A 4 11.42 23.05 1.15
N ARG A 5 12.02 23.65 2.20
CA ARG A 5 12.80 22.92 3.20
C ARG A 5 11.86 22.28 4.22
N ILE A 6 12.14 21.03 4.57
CA ILE A 6 11.46 20.30 5.64
C ILE A 6 12.48 20.03 6.73
N SER A 7 12.12 20.30 7.99
CA SER A 7 12.85 19.87 9.18
C SER A 7 12.06 18.75 9.84
N VAL A 8 12.75 17.69 10.27
CA VAL A 8 12.13 16.53 10.90
C VAL A 8 12.90 16.21 12.17
N ASP A 9 12.21 16.23 13.30
CA ASP A 9 12.75 15.75 14.56
C ASP A 9 12.74 14.22 14.55
N CYS A 10 13.85 13.62 14.95
CA CYS A 10 13.99 12.17 15.07
C CYS A 10 14.88 11.82 16.26
N THR A 11 14.62 10.66 16.84
CA THR A 11 15.46 10.07 17.86
C THR A 11 16.80 9.64 17.26
N PRO A 12 17.85 9.46 18.09
CA PRO A 12 19.14 8.96 17.62
C PRO A 12 19.05 7.61 16.89
N GLU A 13 18.16 6.73 17.35
CA GLU A 13 17.96 5.40 16.76
C GLU A 13 17.26 5.50 15.39
N GLU A 14 16.20 6.30 15.28
CA GLU A 14 15.55 6.56 13.99
C GLU A 14 16.54 7.16 12.98
N ARG A 15 17.38 8.12 13.40
CA ARG A 15 18.41 8.71 12.53
C ARG A 15 19.38 7.66 12.02
N LYS A 16 19.79 6.71 12.87
CA LYS A 16 20.69 5.62 12.51
C LYS A 16 20.05 4.70 11.47
N GLN A 17 18.79 4.31 11.69
CA GLN A 17 18.04 3.46 10.77
C GLN A 17 17.81 4.16 9.42
N ILE A 18 17.42 5.43 9.42
CA ILE A 18 17.25 6.23 8.20
C ILE A 18 18.57 6.28 7.41
N LYS A 19 19.70 6.53 8.09
CA LYS A 19 21.02 6.58 7.46
C LYS A 19 21.42 5.23 6.86
N LEU A 20 21.17 4.14 7.58
CA LEU A 20 21.46 2.79 7.10
C LEU A 20 20.66 2.49 5.84
N MET A 21 19.35 2.75 5.85
CA MET A 21 18.47 2.51 4.71
C MET A 21 18.85 3.36 3.49
N ALA A 22 19.19 4.63 3.71
CA ALA A 22 19.66 5.50 2.64
C ALA A 22 20.96 4.95 2.02
N THR A 23 21.87 4.42 2.83
CA THR A 23 23.13 3.80 2.36
C THR A 23 22.88 2.54 1.54
N ILE A 24 22.00 1.64 2.01
CA ILE A 24 21.64 0.39 1.30
C ILE A 24 21.06 0.72 -0.09
N CYS A 25 20.31 1.81 -0.21
CA CYS A 25 19.70 2.24 -1.46
C CYS A 25 20.58 3.15 -2.33
N ASP A 26 21.84 3.39 -1.95
CA ASP A 26 22.78 4.33 -2.58
C ASP A 26 22.18 5.74 -2.75
N LYS A 27 21.63 6.28 -1.66
CA LYS A 27 20.94 7.58 -1.63
C LYS A 27 21.38 8.42 -0.45
N THR A 28 21.23 9.74 -0.60
CA THR A 28 21.28 10.64 0.55
C THR A 28 20.04 10.44 1.43
N ILE A 29 20.15 10.83 2.70
CA ILE A 29 19.02 10.80 3.64
C ILE A 29 17.80 11.54 3.07
N SER A 30 18.00 12.74 2.51
CA SER A 30 16.92 13.54 1.94
C SER A 30 16.25 12.86 0.74
N GLU A 31 17.03 12.26 -0.16
CA GLU A 31 16.48 11.53 -1.30
C GLU A 31 15.68 10.31 -0.87
N TRP A 32 16.21 9.54 0.08
CA TRP A 32 15.53 8.36 0.62
C TRP A 32 14.23 8.75 1.32
N VAL A 33 14.24 9.76 2.19
CA VAL A 33 13.03 10.25 2.89
C VAL A 33 11.99 10.73 1.87
N MET A 34 12.39 11.55 0.90
CA MET A 34 11.45 12.05 -0.11
C MET A 34 10.91 10.94 -1.02
N GLN A 35 11.72 9.95 -1.35
CA GLN A 35 11.26 8.78 -2.09
C GLN A 35 10.23 7.99 -1.28
N SER A 36 10.47 7.76 0.02
CA SER A 36 9.55 7.07 0.91
C SER A 36 8.21 7.81 1.02
N VAL A 37 8.25 9.13 1.21
CA VAL A 37 7.04 9.98 1.21
C VAL A 37 6.28 9.86 -0.11
N ARG A 38 6.98 10.01 -1.25
CA ARG A 38 6.34 9.92 -2.58
C ARG A 38 5.75 8.55 -2.85
N SER A 39 6.45 7.47 -2.49
CA SER A 39 5.98 6.10 -2.69
C SER A 39 4.74 5.83 -1.85
N ARG A 40 4.70 6.34 -0.61
CA ARG A 40 3.52 6.25 0.24
C ARG A 40 2.34 7.02 -0.35
N LEU A 41 2.56 8.25 -0.81
CA LEU A 41 1.52 9.07 -1.45
C LEU A 41 1.00 8.45 -2.76
N LYS A 42 1.87 7.79 -3.53
CA LYS A 42 1.47 7.05 -4.73
C LYS A 42 0.56 5.89 -4.38
N ARG A 43 0.92 5.06 -3.40
CA ARG A 43 0.05 3.96 -2.92
C ARG A 43 -1.32 4.47 -2.49
N THR A 44 -1.41 5.62 -1.83
CA THR A 44 -2.72 6.18 -1.44
C THR A 44 -3.55 6.68 -2.62
N LYS A 45 -2.92 7.02 -3.76
CA LYS A 45 -3.60 7.55 -4.95
C LYS A 45 -3.86 6.51 -6.04
N GLU A 46 -3.02 5.48 -6.13
CA GLU A 46 -3.00 4.51 -7.23
C GLU A 46 -3.80 3.23 -6.94
N HIS A 47 -4.32 3.06 -5.72
CA HIS A 47 -5.18 1.91 -5.34
C HIS A 47 -6.65 2.30 -5.21
N ILE A 48 -7.19 3.07 -6.16
CA ILE A 48 -8.64 3.14 -6.34
C ILE A 48 -9.02 1.88 -7.12
N PRO A 49 -9.91 1.01 -6.60
CA PRO A 49 -10.38 -0.14 -7.36
C PRO A 49 -10.90 0.34 -8.72
N ASN A 50 -10.59 -0.39 -9.79
CA ASN A 50 -11.14 -0.06 -11.10
C ASN A 50 -12.68 -0.17 -11.06
N ALA A 51 -13.36 0.23 -12.13
CA ALA A 51 -14.84 0.25 -12.15
C ALA A 51 -15.44 -1.12 -11.82
N GLU A 52 -14.83 -2.20 -12.32
CA GLU A 52 -15.25 -3.58 -12.09
C GLU A 52 -15.09 -4.00 -10.62
N SER A 53 -13.91 -3.81 -10.04
CA SER A 53 -13.65 -4.11 -8.62
C SER A 53 -14.52 -3.26 -7.69
N SER A 54 -14.77 -2.01 -8.05
CA SER A 54 -15.67 -1.12 -7.30
C SER A 54 -17.13 -1.59 -7.34
N LEU A 55 -17.57 -2.14 -8.47
CA LEU A 55 -18.92 -2.70 -8.61
C LEU A 55 -19.05 -3.97 -7.77
N ALA A 56 -18.11 -4.92 -7.92
CA ALA A 56 -18.09 -6.17 -7.17
C ALA A 56 -18.09 -5.94 -5.64
N LEU A 57 -17.36 -4.94 -5.16
CA LEU A 57 -17.37 -4.56 -3.73
C LEU A 57 -18.74 -4.01 -3.27
N LYS A 58 -19.47 -3.28 -4.12
CA LYS A 58 -20.81 -2.77 -3.81
C LYS A 58 -21.83 -3.90 -3.78
N GLU A 59 -21.82 -4.76 -4.79
CA GLU A 59 -22.73 -5.91 -4.90
C GLU A 59 -22.53 -6.84 -3.70
N SER A 60 -21.27 -7.17 -3.38
CA SER A 60 -20.93 -8.00 -2.22
C SER A 60 -21.41 -7.39 -0.90
N ALA A 61 -21.29 -6.07 -0.73
CA ALA A 61 -21.75 -5.37 0.48
C ALA A 61 -23.28 -5.41 0.64
N SER A 62 -24.04 -5.48 -0.45
CA SER A 62 -25.49 -5.70 -0.44
C SER A 62 -25.91 -7.18 -0.42
N GLY A 63 -24.96 -8.12 -0.42
CA GLY A 63 -25.23 -9.56 -0.50
C GLY A 63 -25.64 -10.04 -1.89
N GLU A 64 -25.48 -9.19 -2.91
CA GLU A 64 -25.71 -9.53 -4.31
C GLU A 64 -24.45 -10.19 -4.88
N GLY A 65 -24.60 -11.32 -5.58
CA GLY A 65 -23.46 -12.06 -6.15
C GLY A 65 -22.57 -12.78 -5.12
N VAL A 66 -22.99 -12.88 -3.85
CA VAL A 66 -22.26 -13.61 -2.80
C VAL A 66 -22.80 -15.04 -2.68
N GLN A 67 -21.92 -16.03 -2.80
CA GLN A 67 -22.23 -17.43 -2.53
C GLN A 67 -21.73 -17.86 -1.15
N SER A 68 -22.49 -18.72 -0.49
CA SER A 68 -22.13 -19.32 0.79
C SER A 68 -21.89 -20.81 0.60
N TYR A 69 -20.85 -21.33 1.23
CA TYR A 69 -20.48 -22.74 1.19
C TYR A 69 -20.53 -23.34 2.59
N SER A 70 -20.88 -24.62 2.69
CA SER A 70 -20.94 -25.34 3.97
C SER A 70 -19.56 -25.70 4.51
N CYS A 71 -18.61 -25.99 3.64
CA CYS A 71 -17.24 -26.33 3.99
C CYS A 71 -16.24 -25.85 2.92
N LEU A 72 -14.95 -26.03 3.20
CA LEU A 72 -13.88 -25.60 2.31
C LEU A 72 -13.78 -26.46 1.04
N GLU A 73 -14.15 -27.73 1.16
CA GLU A 73 -14.16 -28.68 0.04
C GLU A 73 -15.15 -28.22 -1.03
N ASP A 74 -16.37 -27.84 -0.64
CA ASP A 74 -17.39 -27.33 -1.57
C ASP A 74 -16.92 -26.06 -2.32
N LEU A 75 -16.16 -25.20 -1.64
CA LEU A 75 -15.59 -23.98 -2.24
C LEU A 75 -14.52 -24.31 -3.28
N PHE A 76 -13.62 -25.25 -2.99
CA PHE A 76 -12.54 -25.61 -3.90
C PHE A 76 -13.04 -26.39 -5.12
N ASP A 77 -14.04 -27.26 -4.91
CA ASP A 77 -14.71 -27.96 -6.01
C ASP A 77 -15.37 -26.96 -6.98
N ASP A 78 -16.06 -25.92 -6.48
CA ASP A 78 -16.69 -24.89 -7.32
C ASP A 78 -15.67 -23.99 -8.03
N LEU A 79 -14.54 -23.69 -7.38
CA LEU A 79 -13.46 -22.88 -7.96
C LEU A 79 -12.53 -23.67 -8.89
N GLU A 80 -12.71 -24.99 -9.01
CA GLU A 80 -11.88 -25.90 -9.80
C GLU A 80 -10.36 -25.82 -9.45
N ILE A 81 -10.03 -25.66 -8.16
CA ILE A 81 -8.65 -25.52 -7.64
C ILE A 81 -8.24 -26.58 -6.62
#